data_AF-P81013-F1
#
_entry.id   AF-P81013-F1
#
_cell.length_a   1.000
_cell.length_b   1.000
_cell.length_c   1.000
_cell.angle_alpha   90.00
_cell.angle_beta   90.00
_cell.angle_gamma   90.00
#
_symmetry.space_group_name_H-M   'P 1'
#
loop_
_entity.id
_entity.type
_entity.pdbx_description
1 polymer ?
#
loop_
_entity_poly.entity_id
_entity_poly.type
_entity_poly.pdbx_seq_one_letter_code
_entity_poly.pdbx_strand_id
1 'polypeptide(L)' 'VIHCDAATICPDGTTCCLSPYGVWYCCPFSMGQCCRDGIHCCRHGYHCDSTSTHCLR' A
#
# COMPACT_ATOMS: atom_id res chain seq x y z
N VAL A 1 -6.25 -13.35 -6.86
CA VAL A 1 -6.55 -12.01 -6.31
C VAL A 1 -6.36 -12.06 -4.81
N ILE A 2 -6.07 -10.93 -4.17
CA ILE A 2 -5.82 -10.83 -2.73
C ILE A 2 -7.03 -10.15 -2.09
N HIS A 3 -7.63 -10.78 -1.09
CA HIS A 3 -8.71 -10.18 -0.31
C HIS A 3 -8.11 -9.38 0.84
N CYS A 4 -8.24 -8.05 0.77
CA CYS A 4 -7.79 -7.15 1.84
C CYS A 4 -8.84 -7.05 2.95
N ASP A 5 -10.12 -6.98 2.56
CA ASP A 5 -11.27 -7.14 3.44
C ASP A 5 -12.43 -7.83 2.70
N ALA A 6 -13.64 -7.76 3.27
CA ALA A 6 -14.85 -8.34 2.68
C ALA A 6 -15.33 -7.65 1.39
N ALA A 7 -14.99 -6.37 1.19
CA ALA A 7 -15.40 -5.53 0.05
C ALA A 7 -14.25 -5.17 -0.90
N THR A 8 -13.00 -5.28 -0.47
CA THR A 8 -11.81 -4.79 -1.16
C THR A 8 -10.92 -5.94 -1.57
N ILE A 9 -10.72 -6.04 -2.88
CA ILE A 9 -9.96 -7.08 -3.52
C ILE A 9 -8.89 -6.42 -4.38
N CYS A 10 -7.66 -6.87 -4.25
CA CYS A 10 -6.53 -6.41 -5.05
C CYS A 10 -6.02 -7.49 -6.01
N PRO A 11 -5.36 -7.12 -7.11
CA PRO A 11 -4.75 -8.07 -8.04
C PRO A 11 -3.70 -8.96 -7.36
N ASP A 12 -3.41 -10.13 -7.92
CA ASP A 12 -2.28 -10.95 -7.44
C ASP A 12 -0.96 -10.20 -7.56
N GLY A 13 -0.06 -10.41 -6.59
CA GLY A 13 1.23 -9.72 -6.54
C GLY A 13 1.18 -8.27 -6.04
N THR A 14 0.03 -7.83 -5.51
CA THR A 14 -0.12 -6.52 -4.86
C THR A 14 -0.06 -6.64 -3.33
N THR A 15 -0.01 -5.51 -2.64
CA THR A 15 -0.08 -5.46 -1.17
C THR A 15 -1.28 -4.63 -0.73
N CYS A 16 -2.02 -5.12 0.26
CA CYS A 16 -3.15 -4.41 0.84
C CYS A 16 -2.66 -3.31 1.77
N CYS A 17 -3.00 -2.05 1.49
CA CYS A 17 -2.67 -0.91 2.33
C CYS A 17 -3.93 -0.32 2.95
N LEU A 18 -3.97 -0.22 4.27
CA LEU A 18 -5.08 0.38 5.00
C LEU A 18 -4.77 1.86 5.28
N SER A 19 -5.61 2.75 4.76
CA SER A 19 -5.54 4.17 5.07
C SER A 19 -6.06 4.48 6.48
N PRO A 20 -5.65 5.61 7.10
CA PRO A 20 -6.17 6.07 8.38
C PRO A 20 -7.68 6.30 8.39
N TYR A 21 -8.30 6.44 7.22
CA TYR A 21 -9.74 6.62 7.05
C TYR A 21 -10.51 5.30 7.02
N GLY A 22 -9.83 4.15 7.17
CA GLY A 22 -10.44 2.82 7.12
C GLY A 22 -10.68 2.30 5.70
N VAL A 23 -10.11 2.95 4.68
CA VAL A 23 -10.24 2.55 3.28
C VAL A 23 -9.01 1.76 2.86
N TRP A 24 -9.21 0.63 2.19
CA TRP A 24 -8.14 -0.19 1.63
C TRP A 24 -7.76 0.26 0.22
N TYR A 25 -6.45 0.24 -0.05
CA TYR A 25 -5.87 0.52 -1.36
C TYR A 25 -4.94 -0.61 -1.76
N CYS A 26 -4.85 -0.82 -3.08
CA CYS A 26 -4.01 -1.85 -3.66
C CYS A 26 -2.66 -1.28 -4.06
N CYS A 27 -1.61 -1.65 -3.33
CA CYS A 27 -0.25 -1.33 -3.69
C CYS A 27 0.25 -2.24 -4.83
N PRO A 28 0.64 -1.73 -6.00
CA PRO A 28 1.07 -2.56 -7.13
C PRO A 28 2.38 -3.32 -6.88
N PHE A 29 3.11 -3.03 -5.81
CA PHE A 29 4.34 -3.72 -5.46
C PHE A 29 4.08 -4.93 -4.57
N SER A 30 4.59 -6.08 -5.00
CA SER A 30 4.72 -7.27 -4.16
C SER A 30 5.66 -6.95 -3.00
N MET A 31 5.21 -7.20 -1.76
CA MET A 31 5.93 -6.84 -0.54
C MET A 31 6.24 -5.33 -0.45
N GLY A 32 5.37 -4.50 -1.03
CA GLY A 32 5.45 -3.06 -0.94
C GLY A 32 5.20 -2.58 0.48
N GLN A 33 5.92 -1.54 0.89
CA GLN A 33 5.70 -0.90 2.18
C GLN A 33 4.63 0.19 2.01
N CYS A 34 3.51 0.03 2.71
CA CYS A 34 2.45 1.03 2.72
C CYS A 34 2.94 2.29 3.41
N CYS A 35 2.66 3.44 2.80
CA CYS A 35 2.89 4.73 3.43
C CYS A 35 1.89 4.95 4.57
N ARG A 36 2.16 5.96 5.40
CA ARG A 36 1.35 6.23 6.59
C ARG A 36 -0.07 6.69 6.23
N ASP A 37 -0.24 7.25 5.04
CA ASP A 37 -1.55 7.60 4.50
C ASP A 37 -2.34 6.38 4.00
N GLY A 38 -1.69 5.22 3.83
CA GLY A 38 -2.24 3.98 3.28
C GLY A 38 -2.79 4.09 1.86
N ILE A 39 -2.61 5.23 1.19
CA ILE A 39 -2.99 5.48 -0.21
C ILE A 39 -1.78 5.19 -1.09
N HIS A 40 -0.61 5.67 -0.67
CA HIS A 40 0.63 5.46 -1.37
C HIS A 40 1.38 4.26 -0.83
N CYS A 41 2.23 3.70 -1.67
CA CYS A 41 3.12 2.63 -1.27
C CYS A 41 4.43 2.67 -2.05
N CYS A 42 5.45 2.13 -1.41
CA CYS A 42 6.78 2.02 -1.97
C CYS A 42 7.15 0.57 -2.21
N ARG A 43 8.03 0.33 -3.18
CA ARG A 43 8.57 -1.01 -3.43
C ARG A 43 9.29 -1.56 -2.19
N HIS A 44 9.48 -2.88 -2.16
CA HIS A 44 10.26 -3.52 -1.10
C HIS A 44 11.65 -2.88 -0.94
N GLY A 45 12.00 -2.56 0.30
CA GLY A 45 13.25 -1.88 0.68
C GLY A 45 13.25 -0.35 0.49
N TYR A 46 12.10 0.25 0.23
CA TYR A 46 11.92 1.70 0.20
C TYR A 46 10.92 2.11 1.29
N HIS A 47 11.10 3.32 1.79
CA HIS A 47 10.30 3.93 2.83
C HIS A 47 9.68 5.20 2.28
N CYS A 48 8.46 5.49 2.70
CA CYS A 48 7.82 6.72 2.29
C CYS A 48 8.46 7.92 3.00
N ASP A 49 8.58 9.03 2.29
CA ASP A 49 8.97 10.30 2.86
C ASP A 49 7.89 10.84 3.82
N SER A 50 8.15 11.98 4.46
CA SER A 50 7.19 12.60 5.37
C SER A 50 5.88 13.01 4.69
N THR A 51 5.89 13.24 3.38
CA THR A 51 4.69 13.56 2.61
C THR A 51 3.95 12.33 2.08
N SER A 52 4.50 11.12 2.23
CA SER A 52 3.99 9.87 1.66
C SER A 52 3.87 9.85 0.13
N THR A 53 4.47 10.81 -0.59
CA THR A 53 4.41 10.88 -2.06
C THR A 53 5.71 10.42 -2.73
N HIS A 54 6.81 10.41 -1.98
CA HIS A 54 8.12 9.97 -2.48
C HIS A 54 8.60 8.74 -1.73
N CYS A 55 9.21 7.83 -2.50
CA CYS A 55 9.86 6.65 -1.95
C CYS A 55 11.36 6.90 -1.82
N LEU A 56 11.83 6.92 -0.58
CA LEU A 56 13.23 7.00 -0.21
C LEU A 56 13.77 5.59 0.06
N ARG A 57 15.08 5.40 -0.08
CA ARG A 57 15.77 4.14 0.21
C ARG A 57 16.59 4.27 1.48
#